data_AF-B7S8V8-F1
#
_entry.id   AF-B7S8V8-F1
#
_cell.length_a   1.000
_cell.length_b   1.000
_cell.length_c   1.000
_cell.angle_alpha   90.00
_cell.angle_beta   90.00
_cell.angle_gamma   90.00
#
_symmetry.space_group_name_H-M   'P 1'
#
loop_
_entity.id
_entity.type
_entity.pdbx_description
1 polymer ?
#
loop_
_entity_poly.entity_id
_entity_poly.type
_entity_poly.pdbx_seq_one_letter_code
_entity_poly.pdbx_strand_id
1 'polypeptide(L)'
;MVDYYIYAWDCSISPEHSDHYLTNGVNTFAHFKRDKENIKKEQLAAGKLSAVSKTVVLHWNKESHGATGDESVSEYFNLVWKWSGRKSEWIIRALKDYYIKGANDKIKLLYIVTDGTLSNKGVKTCVELNKDMHYETVVFHAFDQDPEKIDLSVAASFFQSRCIACRNYDLHHIIDISLKYDYDKINIENFAARKHQLQSYIKLKYINKLGLDNDGLHEINKLKKLEDRLNRELLSKRMKYTSQAAYLNAITKMSPIPIAGSIEIWNFYCSSYKLTEEVEEFVAASLEYIKSHQKYYVFDGYKPDPKVDKPVENVQISTATS
;
A
#
# COMPACT_ATOMS: atom_id res chain seq x y z
N MET A 1 -7.17 -2.85 28.15
CA MET A 1 -6.77 -2.46 26.79
C MET A 1 -5.26 -2.38 26.78
N VAL A 2 -4.61 -3.19 25.96
CA VAL A 2 -3.15 -3.16 25.80
C VAL A 2 -2.83 -2.73 24.37
N ASP A 3 -1.90 -1.77 24.25
CA ASP A 3 -1.34 -1.38 22.95
C ASP A 3 -0.08 -2.21 22.65
N TYR A 4 -0.12 -2.97 21.57
CA TYR A 4 0.96 -3.85 21.14
C TYR A 4 1.78 -3.23 20.02
N TYR A 5 3.10 -3.33 20.16
CA TYR A 5 4.10 -2.97 19.14
C TYR A 5 4.92 -4.21 18.84
N ILE A 6 4.82 -4.71 17.61
CA ILE A 6 5.35 -6.02 17.23
C ILE A 6 6.47 -5.84 16.23
N TYR A 7 7.58 -6.52 16.46
CA TYR A 7 8.68 -6.67 15.51
C TYR A 7 8.83 -8.15 15.16
N ALA A 8 8.57 -8.50 13.91
CA ALA A 8 8.59 -9.87 13.42
C ALA A 8 9.70 -10.06 12.38
N TRP A 9 10.66 -10.94 12.67
CA TRP A 9 11.81 -11.22 11.80
C TRP A 9 11.77 -12.63 11.22
N ASP A 10 11.96 -12.74 9.90
CA ASP A 10 12.06 -13.99 9.18
C ASP A 10 13.46 -14.62 9.37
N CYS A 11 13.54 -15.60 10.26
CA CYS A 11 14.74 -16.43 10.45
C CYS A 11 14.62 -17.80 9.78
N SER A 12 13.93 -17.89 8.63
CA SER A 12 13.89 -19.11 7.82
C SER A 12 15.19 -19.36 7.05
N ILE A 13 15.37 -20.57 6.50
CA ILE A 13 16.63 -20.97 5.84
C ILE A 13 17.04 -20.05 4.67
N SER A 14 16.09 -19.46 3.95
CA SER A 14 16.42 -18.71 2.74
C SER A 14 17.28 -17.45 2.98
N PRO A 15 16.95 -16.59 3.95
CA PRO A 15 17.83 -15.48 4.28
C PRO A 15 19.13 -15.87 5.02
N GLU A 16 19.30 -17.12 5.45
CA GLU A 16 20.37 -17.56 6.37
C GLU A 16 21.78 -17.24 5.88
N HIS A 17 22.02 -17.33 4.58
CA HIS A 17 23.34 -17.10 3.98
C HIS A 17 23.47 -15.75 3.28
N SER A 18 22.50 -14.85 3.46
CA SER A 18 22.52 -13.52 2.87
C SER A 18 23.07 -12.51 3.87
N ASP A 19 24.37 -12.19 3.74
CA ASP A 19 25.01 -11.10 4.52
C ASP A 19 24.27 -9.77 4.32
N HIS A 20 23.71 -9.56 3.12
CA HIS A 20 22.91 -8.39 2.79
C HIS A 20 21.61 -8.36 3.60
N TYR A 21 20.89 -9.49 3.68
CA TYR A 21 19.70 -9.60 4.51
C TYR A 21 20.02 -9.39 5.99
N LEU A 22 21.08 -10.04 6.49
CA LEU A 22 21.48 -9.97 7.89
C LEU A 22 21.86 -8.56 8.31
N THR A 23 22.79 -7.95 7.58
CA THR A 23 23.30 -6.60 7.88
C THR A 23 22.18 -5.56 7.84
N ASN A 24 21.34 -5.62 6.81
CA ASN A 24 20.26 -4.67 6.65
C ASN A 24 19.07 -4.97 7.57
N GLY A 25 18.68 -6.23 7.73
CA GLY A 25 17.56 -6.64 8.59
C GLY A 25 17.74 -6.19 10.03
N VAL A 26 18.95 -6.35 10.59
CA VAL A 26 19.30 -5.95 11.96
C VAL A 26 19.03 -4.46 12.22
N ASN A 27 19.39 -3.61 11.25
CA ASN A 27 19.24 -2.16 11.35
C ASN A 27 17.77 -1.70 11.41
N THR A 28 16.82 -2.50 10.90
CA THR A 28 15.38 -2.17 10.97
C THR A 28 14.82 -2.15 12.40
N PHE A 29 15.47 -2.81 13.36
CA PHE A 29 15.02 -2.79 14.75
C PHE A 29 15.17 -1.40 15.38
N ALA A 30 16.20 -0.64 14.97
CA ALA A 30 16.35 0.75 15.38
C ALA A 30 15.22 1.63 14.81
N HIS A 31 14.81 1.39 13.56
CA HIS A 31 13.65 2.06 12.95
C HIS A 31 12.35 1.74 13.69
N PHE A 32 12.11 0.47 13.99
CA PHE A 32 10.97 0.03 14.81
C PHE A 32 10.91 0.76 16.15
N LYS A 33 12.04 0.87 16.88
CA LYS A 33 12.10 1.61 18.15
C LYS A 33 11.75 3.07 17.96
N ARG A 34 12.32 3.73 16.95
CA ARG A 34 12.06 5.13 16.63
C ARG A 34 10.58 5.38 16.35
N ASP A 35 9.97 4.54 15.51
CA ASP A 35 8.58 4.70 15.09
C ASP A 35 7.59 4.38 16.21
N LYS A 36 7.89 3.39 17.05
CA LYS A 36 7.14 3.14 18.28
C LYS A 36 7.08 4.41 19.14
N GLU A 37 8.23 5.05 19.39
CA GLU A 37 8.28 6.26 20.21
C GLU A 37 7.56 7.44 19.55
N ASN A 38 7.65 7.57 18.22
CA ASN A 38 6.88 8.59 17.49
C ASN A 38 5.37 8.38 17.65
N ILE A 39 4.87 7.15 17.45
CA ILE A 39 3.45 6.82 17.64
C ILE A 39 3.00 7.10 19.09
N LYS A 40 3.82 6.76 20.09
CA LYS A 40 3.51 7.06 21.50
C LYS A 40 3.41 8.57 21.75
N LYS A 41 4.32 9.37 21.21
CA LYS A 41 4.28 10.84 21.30
C LYS A 41 3.01 11.40 20.67
N GLU A 42 2.64 10.92 19.48
CA GLU A 42 1.41 11.33 18.80
C GLU A 42 0.15 10.97 19.61
N GLN A 43 0.10 9.77 20.18
CA GLN A 43 -1.01 9.34 21.03
C GLN A 43 -1.12 10.16 22.31
N LEU A 44 0.01 10.51 22.92
CA LEU A 44 0.06 11.39 24.08
C LEU A 44 -0.49 12.78 23.71
N ALA A 45 -0.06 13.35 22.59
CA ALA A 45 -0.55 14.65 22.10
C ALA A 45 -2.05 14.62 21.79
N ALA A 46 -2.57 13.49 21.29
CA ALA A 46 -3.99 13.31 21.00
C ALA A 46 -4.85 12.92 22.22
N GLY A 47 -4.27 12.78 23.41
CA GLY A 47 -4.98 12.33 24.62
C GLY A 47 -5.48 10.88 24.57
N LYS A 48 -4.88 10.03 23.72
CA LYS A 48 -5.30 8.64 23.42
C LYS A 48 -4.34 7.58 23.96
N LEU A 49 -3.39 7.94 24.82
CA LEU A 49 -2.38 6.99 25.30
C LEU A 49 -3.04 5.91 26.16
N SER A 50 -2.85 4.63 25.79
CA SER A 50 -3.27 3.53 26.64
C SER A 50 -2.43 3.49 27.93
N ALA A 51 -3.06 3.08 29.03
CA ALA A 51 -2.37 2.91 30.31
C ALA A 51 -1.31 1.78 30.28
N VAL A 52 -1.43 0.84 29.31
CA VAL A 52 -0.51 -0.30 29.18
C VAL A 52 -0.09 -0.47 27.73
N SER A 53 1.22 -0.47 27.49
CA SER A 53 1.84 -0.80 26.20
C SER A 53 2.80 -1.97 26.34
N LYS A 54 2.82 -2.89 25.35
CA LYS A 54 3.76 -4.02 25.29
C LYS A 54 4.52 -4.03 23.97
N THR A 55 5.81 -4.31 24.03
CA THR A 55 6.63 -4.64 22.85
C THR A 55 6.78 -6.16 22.77
N VAL A 56 6.54 -6.72 21.59
CA VAL A 56 6.64 -8.15 21.32
C VAL A 56 7.61 -8.35 20.16
N VAL A 57 8.56 -9.25 20.31
CA VAL A 57 9.52 -9.60 19.27
C VAL A 57 9.28 -11.06 18.87
N LEU A 58 8.99 -11.31 17.59
CA LEU A 58 8.58 -12.61 17.05
C LEU A 58 9.52 -13.09 15.94
N HIS A 59 9.71 -14.40 15.87
CA HIS A 59 10.36 -15.08 14.75
C HIS A 59 9.33 -15.82 13.90
N TRP A 60 9.57 -15.94 12.59
CA TRP A 60 8.62 -16.57 11.66
C TRP A 60 8.44 -18.09 11.83
N ASN A 61 9.38 -18.78 12.50
CA ASN A 61 9.41 -20.25 12.50
C ASN A 61 9.43 -20.89 13.90
N LYS A 62 9.39 -20.09 14.98
CA LYS A 62 9.47 -20.63 16.35
C LYS A 62 8.64 -19.81 17.35
N GLU A 63 8.16 -20.49 18.39
CA GLU A 63 7.87 -19.89 19.69
C GLU A 63 9.16 -19.29 20.27
N SER A 64 9.44 -18.03 19.97
CA SER A 64 10.10 -17.18 20.96
C SER A 64 8.98 -16.63 21.82
N HIS A 65 8.90 -17.08 23.09
CA HIS A 65 8.19 -16.31 24.09
C HIS A 65 8.82 -14.93 24.05
N GLY A 66 8.06 -13.92 23.63
CA GLY A 66 8.59 -12.63 23.23
C GLY A 66 9.50 -12.12 24.33
N ALA A 67 10.75 -11.84 23.98
CA ALA A 67 11.68 -11.16 24.87
C ALA A 67 10.99 -9.90 25.39
N THR A 68 10.68 -9.86 26.67
CA THR A 68 10.20 -8.63 27.31
C THR A 68 11.31 -7.61 27.20
N GLY A 69 10.97 -6.44 26.67
CA GLY A 69 11.91 -5.46 26.16
C GLY A 69 13.03 -5.09 27.14
N ASP A 70 14.18 -5.72 26.92
CA ASP A 70 15.52 -5.25 27.32
C ASP A 70 16.64 -6.16 26.78
N GLU A 71 16.31 -7.28 26.12
CA GLU A 71 17.33 -8.09 25.43
C GLU A 71 18.03 -7.28 24.35
N SER A 72 19.36 -7.38 24.34
CA SER A 72 20.18 -6.74 23.34
C SER A 72 19.80 -7.27 21.95
N VAL A 73 19.83 -6.38 20.95
CA VAL A 73 19.61 -6.69 19.53
C VAL A 73 20.42 -7.92 19.10
N SER A 74 21.64 -8.05 19.64
CA SER A 74 22.53 -9.19 19.46
C SER A 74 22.03 -10.51 20.05
N GLU A 75 21.48 -10.54 21.26
CA GLU A 75 20.99 -11.78 21.89
C GLU A 75 19.78 -12.34 21.14
N TYR A 76 18.87 -11.45 20.71
CA TYR A 76 17.71 -11.83 19.92
C TYR A 76 18.10 -12.36 18.52
N PHE A 77 19.10 -11.75 17.88
CA PHE A 77 19.53 -12.14 16.55
C PHE A 77 20.50 -13.33 16.52
N ASN A 78 21.12 -13.66 17.66
CA ASN A 78 21.92 -14.87 17.82
C ASN A 78 21.06 -16.14 18.07
N LEU A 79 19.74 -16.01 18.24
CA LEU A 79 18.84 -17.14 18.45
C LEU A 79 18.51 -17.88 17.14
N VAL A 80 19.41 -18.82 16.84
CA VAL A 80 19.22 -20.12 16.15
C VAL A 80 18.32 -20.10 14.90
N TRP A 81 18.97 -19.99 13.74
CA TRP A 81 18.50 -20.57 12.48
C TRP A 81 18.14 -22.05 12.71
N LYS A 82 16.86 -22.36 12.84
CA LYS A 82 16.39 -23.75 12.95
C LYS A 82 15.82 -24.18 11.62
N TRP A 83 16.20 -25.40 11.22
CA TRP A 83 15.82 -26.12 10.00
C TRP A 83 14.31 -26.39 9.92
N SER A 84 13.52 -25.34 9.80
CA SER A 84 12.07 -25.45 9.64
C SER A 84 11.65 -24.55 8.50
N GLY A 85 10.78 -25.09 7.65
CA GLY A 85 10.26 -24.36 6.49
C GLY A 85 9.54 -23.09 6.92
N ARG A 86 9.46 -22.13 5.99
CA ARG A 86 8.73 -20.87 6.20
C ARG A 86 7.29 -21.13 6.59
N LYS A 87 6.86 -20.49 7.68
CA LYS A 87 5.47 -20.48 8.14
C LYS A 87 5.03 -19.04 8.36
N SER A 88 4.78 -18.30 7.29
CA SER A 88 4.34 -16.90 7.38
C SER A 88 3.07 -16.73 8.21
N GLU A 89 2.23 -17.76 8.26
CA GLU A 89 1.02 -17.80 9.09
C GLU A 89 1.30 -17.75 10.59
N TRP A 90 2.53 -18.08 10.99
CA TRP A 90 2.93 -18.22 12.38
C TRP A 90 2.81 -16.92 13.15
N ILE A 91 3.21 -15.79 12.55
CA ILE A 91 3.10 -14.47 13.18
C ILE A 91 1.65 -14.23 13.62
N ILE A 92 0.69 -14.50 12.73
CA ILE A 92 -0.72 -14.25 12.96
C ILE A 92 -1.26 -15.18 14.05
N ARG A 93 -0.89 -16.47 14.01
CA ARG A 93 -1.27 -17.45 15.03
C ARG A 93 -0.73 -17.07 16.40
N ALA A 94 0.56 -16.76 16.49
CA ALA A 94 1.18 -16.35 17.75
C ALA A 94 0.50 -15.11 18.34
N LEU A 95 0.13 -14.13 17.51
CA LEU A 95 -0.60 -12.95 17.95
C LEU A 95 -1.98 -13.30 18.53
N LYS A 96 -2.76 -14.14 17.85
CA LYS A 96 -4.08 -14.60 18.33
C LYS A 96 -3.98 -15.49 19.58
N ASP A 97 -3.00 -16.39 19.60
CA ASP A 97 -2.90 -17.45 20.60
C ASP A 97 -2.28 -16.96 21.91
N TYR A 98 -1.45 -15.90 21.89
CA TYR A 98 -0.71 -15.48 23.08
C TYR A 98 -0.87 -14.01 23.48
N TYR A 99 -1.21 -13.10 22.56
CA TYR A 99 -1.13 -11.67 22.84
C TYR A 99 -2.48 -10.94 22.74
N ILE A 100 -3.21 -11.10 21.62
CA ILE A 100 -4.45 -10.38 21.36
C ILE A 100 -5.62 -11.18 21.94
N LYS A 101 -5.84 -11.04 23.25
CA LYS A 101 -6.86 -11.78 24.01
C LYS A 101 -8.08 -10.93 24.37
N GLY A 102 -7.89 -9.63 24.57
CA GLY A 102 -8.99 -8.71 24.85
C GLY A 102 -9.60 -8.14 23.57
N ALA A 103 -10.93 -8.00 23.54
CA ALA A 103 -11.64 -7.35 22.43
C ALA A 103 -11.21 -5.90 22.16
N ASN A 104 -10.60 -5.25 23.16
CA ASN A 104 -10.09 -3.87 23.05
C ASN A 104 -8.56 -3.82 22.87
N ASP A 105 -7.87 -4.95 22.76
CA ASP A 105 -6.43 -4.95 22.52
C ASP A 105 -6.15 -4.48 21.09
N LYS A 106 -5.12 -3.64 20.93
CA LYS A 106 -4.82 -2.99 19.65
C LYS A 106 -3.39 -3.26 19.24
N ILE A 107 -3.19 -3.61 17.98
CA ILE A 107 -1.87 -3.62 17.37
C ILE A 107 -1.64 -2.26 16.73
N LYS A 108 -0.79 -1.46 17.40
CA LYS A 108 -0.45 -0.11 16.96
C LYS A 108 0.57 -0.12 15.83
N LEU A 109 1.53 -1.04 15.90
CA LEU A 109 2.60 -1.16 14.94
C LEU A 109 2.99 -2.63 14.76
N LEU A 110 3.05 -3.08 13.51
CA LEU A 110 3.60 -4.38 13.13
C LEU A 110 4.72 -4.17 12.11
N TYR A 111 5.94 -4.48 12.51
CA TYR A 111 7.10 -4.57 11.62
C TYR A 111 7.27 -6.01 11.17
N ILE A 112 7.36 -6.23 9.86
CA ILE A 112 7.65 -7.53 9.24
C ILE A 112 8.92 -7.38 8.43
N VAL A 113 9.94 -8.19 8.74
CA VAL A 113 11.24 -8.18 8.07
C VAL A 113 11.47 -9.55 7.43
N THR A 114 11.60 -9.62 6.11
CA THR A 114 11.70 -10.88 5.33
C THR A 114 12.56 -10.70 4.09
N ASP A 115 12.94 -11.80 3.43
CA ASP A 115 13.60 -11.74 2.13
C ASP A 115 12.62 -11.39 0.99
N GLY A 116 11.33 -11.26 1.31
CA GLY A 116 10.29 -10.91 0.37
C GLY A 116 9.80 -12.09 -0.44
N THR A 117 10.03 -13.33 -0.01
CA THR A 117 9.54 -14.49 -0.75
C THR A 117 8.56 -15.33 0.08
N LEU A 118 7.37 -15.54 -0.45
CA LEU A 118 6.37 -16.44 0.14
C LEU A 118 5.65 -17.25 -0.93
N SER A 119 5.33 -18.50 -0.61
CA SER A 119 4.50 -19.30 -1.52
C SER A 119 3.07 -18.73 -1.60
N ASN A 120 2.43 -18.86 -2.77
CA ASN A 120 1.02 -18.49 -2.96
C ASN A 120 0.09 -19.13 -1.91
N LYS A 121 0.40 -20.36 -1.47
CA LYS A 121 -0.33 -21.05 -0.40
C LYS A 121 -0.15 -20.34 0.95
N GLY A 122 1.07 -19.89 1.26
CA GLY A 122 1.36 -19.09 2.45
C GLY A 122 0.59 -17.78 2.44
N VAL A 123 0.59 -17.05 1.33
CA VAL A 123 -0.15 -15.79 1.17
C VAL A 123 -1.65 -16.01 1.46
N LYS A 124 -2.28 -17.00 0.81
CA LYS A 124 -3.70 -17.33 1.04
C LYS A 124 -3.99 -17.68 2.49
N THR A 125 -3.10 -18.44 3.13
CA THR A 125 -3.25 -18.82 4.55
C THR A 125 -3.17 -17.59 5.46
N CYS A 126 -2.24 -16.67 5.20
CA CYS A 126 -2.13 -15.43 5.95
C CYS A 126 -3.37 -14.54 5.78
N VAL A 127 -3.88 -14.39 4.56
CA VAL A 127 -5.11 -13.61 4.29
C VAL A 127 -6.29 -14.15 5.10
N GLU A 128 -6.50 -15.46 5.09
CA GLU A 128 -7.59 -16.09 5.85
C GLU A 128 -7.44 -15.89 7.35
N LEU A 129 -6.24 -16.07 7.89
CA LEU A 129 -5.99 -15.86 9.32
C LEU A 129 -6.09 -14.39 9.75
N ASN A 130 -5.85 -13.44 8.84
CA ASN A 130 -5.88 -12.01 9.14
C ASN A 130 -7.29 -11.40 9.13
N LYS A 131 -8.35 -12.12 8.72
CA LYS A 131 -9.72 -11.56 8.62
C LYS A 131 -10.22 -10.85 9.88
N ASP A 132 -9.90 -11.38 11.05
CA ASP A 132 -10.33 -10.82 12.35
C ASP A 132 -9.22 -10.07 13.10
N MET A 133 -8.08 -9.86 12.44
CA MET A 133 -6.99 -9.05 12.99
C MET A 133 -7.19 -7.60 12.57
N HIS A 134 -6.73 -6.67 13.41
CA HIS A 134 -6.69 -5.25 13.09
C HIS A 134 -5.31 -4.67 13.39
N TYR A 135 -4.66 -4.14 12.36
CA TYR A 135 -3.39 -3.44 12.46
C TYR A 135 -3.59 -1.95 12.16
N GLU A 136 -3.15 -1.06 13.06
CA GLU A 136 -3.19 0.39 12.77
C GLU A 136 -2.09 0.79 11.77
N THR A 137 -0.88 0.26 11.94
CA THR A 137 0.25 0.47 11.01
C THR A 137 1.01 -0.84 10.79
N VAL A 138 1.25 -1.19 9.53
CA VAL A 138 2.09 -2.30 9.09
C VAL A 138 3.26 -1.75 8.28
N VAL A 139 4.48 -2.10 8.69
CA VAL A 139 5.72 -1.79 7.96
C VAL A 139 6.35 -3.11 7.51
N PHE A 140 6.50 -3.26 6.21
CA PHE A 140 7.07 -4.43 5.58
C PHE A 140 8.44 -4.08 4.99
N HIS A 141 9.49 -4.68 5.52
CA HIS A 141 10.84 -4.58 4.99
C HIS A 141 11.21 -5.88 4.29
N ALA A 142 11.54 -5.79 3.01
CA ALA A 142 12.09 -6.89 2.26
C ALA A 142 13.54 -6.62 1.86
N PHE A 143 14.43 -7.62 2.06
CA PHE A 143 15.83 -7.52 1.72
C PHE A 143 16.33 -8.73 0.92
N ASP A 144 16.94 -8.48 -0.23
CA ASP A 144 17.61 -9.48 -1.07
C ASP A 144 18.75 -8.77 -1.83
N GLN A 145 19.82 -9.50 -2.14
CA GLN A 145 20.90 -8.98 -2.98
C GLN A 145 20.42 -8.67 -4.40
N ASP A 146 19.43 -9.43 -4.87
CA ASP A 146 18.75 -9.25 -6.14
C ASP A 146 17.35 -8.66 -5.90
N PRO A 147 17.16 -7.34 -6.13
CA PRO A 147 15.87 -6.68 -5.91
C PRO A 147 14.71 -7.29 -6.69
N GLU A 148 14.97 -8.00 -7.80
CA GLU A 148 13.94 -8.63 -8.63
C GLU A 148 13.34 -9.89 -7.96
N LYS A 149 14.04 -10.48 -6.99
CA LYS A 149 13.54 -11.63 -6.21
C LYS A 149 12.61 -11.24 -5.08
N ILE A 150 12.55 -9.95 -4.75
CA ILE A 150 11.71 -9.44 -3.67
C ILE A 150 10.26 -9.34 -4.17
N ASP A 151 9.43 -10.27 -3.74
CA ASP A 151 7.99 -10.22 -3.96
C ASP A 151 7.28 -9.50 -2.79
N LEU A 152 6.96 -8.22 -3.00
CA LEU A 152 6.19 -7.47 -1.99
C LEU A 152 4.72 -7.90 -1.93
N SER A 153 4.23 -8.80 -2.80
CA SER A 153 2.86 -9.35 -2.75
C SER A 153 2.56 -9.99 -1.39
N VAL A 154 3.59 -10.49 -0.73
CA VAL A 154 3.53 -11.03 0.63
C VAL A 154 2.99 -10.03 1.64
N ALA A 155 3.38 -8.76 1.51
CA ALA A 155 2.97 -7.67 2.39
C ALA A 155 1.45 -7.45 2.34
N ALA A 156 0.85 -7.66 1.17
CA ALA A 156 -0.58 -7.45 0.98
C ALA A 156 -1.44 -8.29 1.92
N SER A 157 -0.98 -9.48 2.32
CA SER A 157 -1.73 -10.34 3.25
C SER A 157 -1.93 -9.71 4.63
N PHE A 158 -1.16 -8.68 5.00
CA PHE A 158 -1.22 -7.96 6.27
C PHE A 158 -1.84 -6.56 6.13
N PHE A 159 -2.12 -6.09 4.92
CA PHE A 159 -2.55 -4.71 4.68
C PHE A 159 -4.03 -4.52 5.00
N GLN A 160 -4.29 -3.57 5.91
CA GLN A 160 -5.64 -3.23 6.39
C GLN A 160 -5.84 -1.73 6.66
N SER A 161 -4.81 -1.04 7.19
CA SER A 161 -4.86 0.39 7.52
C SER A 161 -3.68 1.13 6.90
N ARG A 162 -2.79 1.74 7.70
CA ARG A 162 -1.55 2.33 7.19
C ARG A 162 -0.56 1.21 6.83
N CYS A 163 -0.14 1.21 5.58
CA CYS A 163 0.71 0.19 4.99
C CYS A 163 1.95 0.85 4.39
N ILE A 164 3.12 0.41 4.84
CA ILE A 164 4.42 0.87 4.36
C ILE A 164 5.19 -0.35 3.87
N ALA A 165 5.67 -0.32 2.63
CA ALA A 165 6.48 -1.38 2.04
C ALA A 165 7.82 -0.80 1.57
N CYS A 166 8.90 -1.41 2.02
CA CYS A 166 10.27 -1.04 1.69
C CYS A 166 11.00 -2.22 1.07
N ARG A 167 11.77 -1.95 0.02
CA ARG A 167 12.65 -2.90 -0.65
C ARG A 167 14.09 -2.41 -0.50
N ASN A 168 14.96 -3.17 0.17
CA ASN A 168 16.36 -2.76 0.37
C ASN A 168 16.53 -1.33 0.91
N TYR A 169 15.69 -0.94 1.87
CA TYR A 169 15.56 0.44 2.40
C TYR A 169 14.94 1.49 1.49
N ASP A 170 14.65 1.18 0.25
CA ASP A 170 13.92 2.10 -0.62
C ASP A 170 12.43 2.03 -0.32
N LEU A 171 11.83 3.18 -0.07
CA LEU A 171 10.39 3.29 0.14
C LEU A 171 9.68 3.00 -1.19
N HIS A 172 8.95 1.89 -1.23
CA HIS A 172 8.23 1.50 -2.43
C HIS A 172 6.77 1.91 -2.35
N HIS A 173 6.12 1.70 -1.20
CA HIS A 173 4.72 2.10 -0.99
C HIS A 173 4.51 2.70 0.38
N ILE A 174 3.73 3.78 0.43
CA ILE A 174 3.15 4.32 1.66
C ILE A 174 1.71 4.72 1.37
N ILE A 175 0.77 4.05 2.02
CA ILE A 175 -0.64 4.35 1.84
C ILE A 175 -1.42 4.07 3.12
N ASP A 176 -2.46 4.85 3.36
CA ASP A 176 -3.45 4.55 4.37
C ASP A 176 -4.76 4.16 3.69
N ILE A 177 -5.06 2.86 3.69
CA ILE A 177 -6.29 2.32 3.07
C ILE A 177 -7.49 2.36 4.02
N SER A 178 -7.29 2.73 5.30
CA SER A 178 -8.39 2.99 6.24
C SER A 178 -9.08 4.33 5.93
N LEU A 179 -8.34 5.27 5.36
CA LEU A 179 -8.87 6.56 4.93
C LEU A 179 -9.62 6.42 3.60
N LYS A 180 -10.70 7.18 3.45
CA LYS A 180 -11.40 7.30 2.16
C LYS A 180 -10.52 8.12 1.22
N TYR A 181 -10.28 7.60 0.01
CA TYR A 181 -9.61 8.37 -1.02
C TYR A 181 -10.49 9.57 -1.42
N ASP A 182 -9.87 10.74 -1.51
CA ASP A 182 -10.55 11.98 -1.88
C ASP A 182 -10.57 12.11 -3.41
N TYR A 183 -11.61 11.54 -4.01
CA TYR A 183 -11.83 11.59 -5.45
C TYR A 183 -12.01 13.03 -5.94
N ASP A 184 -12.54 13.93 -5.11
CA ASP A 184 -12.88 15.28 -5.52
C ASP A 184 -11.65 16.11 -5.90
N LYS A 185 -10.48 15.77 -5.33
CA LYS A 185 -9.17 16.37 -5.66
C LYS A 185 -8.59 15.97 -7.02
N ILE A 186 -9.17 14.98 -7.71
CA ILE A 186 -8.72 14.59 -9.06
C ILE A 186 -9.45 15.42 -10.10
N ASN A 187 -8.70 16.01 -11.02
CA ASN A 187 -9.20 16.73 -12.19
C ASN A 187 -8.36 16.39 -13.43
N ILE A 188 -8.76 16.88 -14.60
CA ILE A 188 -8.08 16.57 -15.86
C ILE A 188 -6.62 17.07 -15.92
N GLU A 189 -6.25 18.06 -15.10
CA GLU A 189 -4.90 18.65 -15.07
C GLU A 189 -3.93 17.83 -14.23
N ASN A 190 -4.43 17.16 -13.20
CA ASN A 190 -3.62 16.36 -12.27
C ASN A 190 -3.84 14.84 -12.39
N PHE A 191 -4.72 14.39 -13.28
CA PHE A 191 -5.07 12.98 -13.43
C PHE A 191 -3.84 12.09 -13.61
N ALA A 192 -2.91 12.44 -14.51
CA ALA A 192 -1.70 11.65 -14.77
C ALA A 192 -0.83 11.46 -13.50
N ALA A 193 -0.76 12.46 -12.62
CA ALA A 193 -0.01 12.37 -11.36
C ALA A 193 -0.79 11.60 -10.28
N ARG A 194 -2.12 11.74 -10.24
CA ARG A 194 -2.98 11.11 -9.23
C ARG A 194 -3.36 9.67 -9.56
N LYS A 195 -3.37 9.27 -10.85
CA LYS A 195 -3.83 7.96 -11.30
C LYS A 195 -3.09 6.82 -10.60
N HIS A 196 -1.77 6.94 -10.44
CA HIS A 196 -0.94 5.90 -9.83
C HIS A 196 -1.26 5.74 -8.34
N GLN A 197 -1.46 6.85 -7.62
CA GLN A 197 -1.86 6.84 -6.21
C GLN A 197 -3.24 6.18 -6.03
N LEU A 198 -4.21 6.54 -6.89
CA LEU A 198 -5.54 5.94 -6.86
C LEU A 198 -5.50 4.45 -7.25
N GLN A 199 -4.67 4.08 -8.23
CA GLN A 199 -4.48 2.68 -8.64
C GLN A 199 -3.95 1.84 -7.47
N SER A 200 -2.93 2.33 -6.76
CA SER A 200 -2.37 1.65 -5.59
C SER A 200 -3.40 1.56 -4.46
N TYR A 201 -4.16 2.63 -4.21
CA TYR A 201 -5.27 2.62 -3.23
C TYR A 201 -6.26 1.50 -3.52
N ILE A 202 -6.80 1.44 -4.75
CA ILE A 202 -7.79 0.45 -5.14
C ILE A 202 -7.20 -0.95 -5.06
N LYS A 203 -6.02 -1.16 -5.63
CA LYS A 203 -5.40 -2.48 -5.65
C LYS A 203 -5.16 -2.99 -4.24
N LEU A 204 -4.58 -2.17 -3.35
CA LEU A 204 -4.29 -2.57 -1.98
C LEU A 204 -5.54 -2.73 -1.11
N LYS A 205 -6.53 -1.85 -1.24
CA LYS A 205 -7.78 -1.94 -0.48
C LYS A 205 -8.58 -3.21 -0.80
N TYR A 206 -8.53 -3.66 -2.05
CA TYR A 206 -9.34 -4.78 -2.51
C TYR A 206 -8.58 -6.09 -2.67
N ILE A 207 -7.25 -6.13 -2.53
CA ILE A 207 -6.42 -7.32 -2.80
C ILE A 207 -6.87 -8.57 -2.04
N ASN A 208 -7.29 -8.41 -0.79
CA ASN A 208 -7.71 -9.52 0.08
C ASN A 208 -9.22 -9.79 0.05
N LYS A 209 -9.99 -9.03 -0.73
CA LYS A 209 -11.45 -9.18 -0.84
C LYS A 209 -11.78 -10.21 -1.92
N LEU A 210 -12.51 -11.26 -1.56
CA LEU A 210 -12.99 -12.25 -2.53
C LEU A 210 -14.32 -11.77 -3.13
N GLY A 211 -14.30 -11.43 -4.41
CA GLY A 211 -15.49 -10.97 -5.13
C GLY A 211 -15.95 -9.56 -4.75
N LEU A 212 -17.18 -9.24 -5.16
CA LEU A 212 -17.79 -7.92 -5.04
C LEU A 212 -18.70 -7.84 -3.80
N ASP A 213 -18.29 -7.05 -2.81
CA ASP A 213 -19.10 -6.72 -1.62
C ASP A 213 -19.72 -5.31 -1.74
N ASN A 214 -20.49 -4.90 -0.72
CA ASN A 214 -21.14 -3.58 -0.68
C ASN A 214 -20.11 -2.44 -0.74
N ASP A 215 -18.95 -2.60 -0.10
CA ASP A 215 -17.86 -1.64 -0.15
C ASP A 215 -17.32 -1.51 -1.58
N GLY A 216 -17.11 -2.64 -2.27
CA GLY A 216 -16.72 -2.70 -3.67
C GLY A 216 -17.74 -2.04 -4.59
N LEU A 217 -19.04 -2.27 -4.40
CA LEU A 217 -20.11 -1.59 -5.16
C LEU A 217 -20.08 -0.08 -4.96
N HIS A 218 -19.88 0.37 -3.72
CA HIS A 218 -19.77 1.79 -3.41
C HIS A 218 -18.56 2.42 -4.10
N GLU A 219 -17.42 1.74 -4.13
CA GLU A 219 -16.21 2.22 -4.79
C GLU A 219 -16.35 2.24 -6.32
N ILE A 220 -16.98 1.23 -6.92
CA ILE A 220 -17.34 1.22 -8.35
C ILE A 220 -18.15 2.46 -8.72
N ASN A 221 -19.12 2.84 -7.89
CA ASN A 221 -19.93 4.04 -8.13
C ASN A 221 -19.10 5.32 -8.06
N LYS A 222 -18.09 5.41 -7.18
CA LYS A 222 -17.17 6.57 -7.15
C LYS A 222 -16.32 6.64 -8.40
N LEU A 223 -15.79 5.51 -8.87
CA LEU A 223 -14.98 5.43 -10.09
C LEU A 223 -15.76 5.88 -11.33
N LYS A 224 -17.00 5.40 -11.48
CA LYS A 224 -17.88 5.85 -12.57
C LYS A 224 -18.19 7.35 -12.49
N LYS A 225 -18.46 7.87 -11.30
CA LYS A 225 -18.68 9.31 -11.10
C LYS A 225 -17.43 10.14 -11.42
N LEU A 226 -16.24 9.61 -11.12
CA LEU A 226 -14.96 10.23 -11.49
C LEU A 226 -14.81 10.28 -13.01
N GLU A 227 -15.01 9.16 -13.68
CA GLU A 227 -14.99 9.04 -15.15
C GLU A 227 -15.92 10.08 -15.80
N ASP A 228 -17.19 10.08 -15.42
CA ASP A 228 -18.20 11.01 -15.91
C ASP A 228 -17.79 12.48 -15.71
N ARG A 229 -17.21 12.79 -14.55
CA ARG A 229 -16.76 14.15 -14.23
C ARG A 229 -15.55 14.55 -15.07
N LEU A 230 -14.53 13.71 -15.18
CA LEU A 230 -13.33 13.99 -15.99
C LEU A 230 -13.69 14.12 -17.46
N ASN A 231 -14.59 13.29 -17.97
CA ASN A 231 -15.10 13.39 -19.34
C ASN A 231 -15.88 14.69 -19.57
N ARG A 232 -16.71 15.13 -18.62
CA ARG A 232 -17.35 16.46 -18.69
C ARG A 232 -16.34 17.61 -18.67
N GLU A 233 -15.30 17.54 -17.85
CA GLU A 233 -14.22 18.54 -17.82
C GLU A 233 -13.48 18.59 -19.16
N LEU A 234 -13.15 17.43 -19.75
CA LEU A 234 -12.52 17.34 -21.07
C LEU A 234 -13.41 17.92 -22.17
N LEU A 235 -14.70 17.57 -22.19
CA LEU A 235 -15.67 18.10 -23.14
C LEU A 235 -15.80 19.62 -23.01
N SER A 236 -15.91 20.14 -21.79
CA SER A 236 -15.96 21.58 -21.53
C SER A 236 -14.70 22.28 -22.03
N LYS A 237 -13.52 21.69 -21.79
CA LYS A 237 -12.24 22.22 -22.28
C LYS A 237 -12.20 22.23 -23.82
N ARG A 238 -12.66 21.16 -24.49
CA ARG A 238 -12.79 21.12 -25.97
C ARG A 238 -13.69 22.22 -26.50
N MET A 239 -14.86 22.42 -25.90
CA MET A 239 -15.81 23.46 -26.31
C MET A 239 -15.28 24.90 -26.15
N LYS A 240 -14.26 25.13 -25.31
CA LYS A 240 -13.59 26.45 -25.24
C LYS A 240 -12.71 26.73 -26.46
N TYR A 241 -12.21 25.69 -27.14
CA TYR A 241 -11.31 25.82 -28.29
C TYR A 241 -12.02 25.70 -29.64
N THR A 242 -13.23 25.16 -29.68
CA THR A 242 -14.14 25.34 -30.81
C THR A 242 -15.07 26.50 -30.54
N SER A 243 -15.02 27.55 -31.36
CA SER A 243 -16.08 28.56 -31.30
C SER A 243 -17.44 27.86 -31.46
N GLN A 244 -18.44 28.27 -30.68
CA GLN A 244 -19.80 27.73 -30.74
C GLN A 244 -20.33 27.68 -32.19
N ALA A 245 -19.93 28.66 -33.01
CA ALA A 245 -20.25 28.77 -34.43
C ALA A 245 -19.55 27.72 -35.32
N ALA A 246 -18.29 27.36 -35.04
CA ALA A 246 -17.57 26.31 -35.78
C ALA A 246 -18.13 24.91 -35.47
N TYR A 247 -18.49 24.65 -34.21
CA TYR A 247 -19.13 23.39 -33.80
C TYR A 247 -20.53 23.22 -34.41
N LEU A 248 -21.39 24.25 -34.36
CA LEU A 248 -22.72 24.21 -34.97
C LEU A 248 -22.67 24.01 -36.49
N ASN A 249 -21.68 24.58 -37.18
CA ASN A 249 -21.45 24.36 -38.62
C ASN A 249 -20.96 22.94 -38.95
N ALA A 250 -20.13 22.34 -38.09
CA ALA A 250 -19.60 20.98 -38.29
C ALA A 250 -20.66 19.89 -38.06
N ILE A 251 -21.66 20.13 -37.21
CA ILE A 251 -22.77 19.19 -36.99
C ILE A 251 -23.82 19.29 -38.12
N THR A 252 -24.04 20.49 -38.66
CA THR A 252 -25.05 20.72 -39.74
C THR A 252 -24.56 20.29 -41.12
N LYS A 253 -23.24 20.31 -41.37
CA LYS A 253 -22.64 19.74 -42.58
C LYS A 253 -21.81 18.53 -42.15
N MET A 254 -22.27 17.31 -42.40
CA MET A 254 -21.52 16.06 -42.17
C MET A 254 -20.13 16.08 -42.85
N SER A 255 -19.16 16.76 -42.24
CA SER A 255 -17.79 16.90 -42.76
C SER A 255 -16.84 17.01 -41.57
N PRO A 256 -16.04 15.96 -41.30
CA PRO A 256 -15.25 15.87 -40.07
C PRO A 256 -13.84 16.40 -40.30
N ILE A 257 -13.67 17.68 -40.65
CA ILE A 257 -12.31 18.26 -40.64
C ILE A 257 -12.41 19.72 -40.16
N PRO A 258 -11.90 20.04 -38.95
CA PRO A 258 -11.73 21.42 -38.54
C PRO A 258 -10.81 22.12 -39.54
N ILE A 259 -11.24 23.25 -40.09
CA ILE A 259 -10.41 24.09 -40.94
C ILE A 259 -9.13 24.42 -40.16
N ALA A 260 -7.99 23.95 -40.71
CA ALA A 260 -6.67 24.13 -40.16
C ALA A 260 -6.40 25.61 -39.84
N GLY A 261 -6.27 25.93 -38.54
CA GLY A 261 -6.03 27.30 -38.06
C GLY A 261 -4.90 27.42 -37.04
N SER A 262 -4.59 26.37 -36.29
CA SER A 262 -3.32 26.27 -35.58
C SER A 262 -3.03 24.80 -35.26
N ILE A 263 -1.77 24.38 -35.48
CA ILE A 263 -1.25 23.08 -35.04
C ILE A 263 -1.57 22.83 -33.56
N GLU A 264 -1.66 23.91 -32.77
CA GLU A 264 -2.04 23.91 -31.36
C GLU A 264 -3.46 23.38 -31.10
N ILE A 265 -4.45 23.75 -31.91
CA ILE A 265 -5.84 23.24 -31.76
C ILE A 265 -5.89 21.75 -32.08
N TRP A 266 -5.22 21.31 -33.15
CA TRP A 266 -5.16 19.89 -33.51
C TRP A 266 -4.44 19.05 -32.43
N ASN A 267 -3.30 19.55 -31.94
CA ASN A 267 -2.55 18.92 -30.84
C ASN A 267 -3.39 18.85 -29.56
N PHE A 268 -4.16 19.89 -29.26
CA PHE A 268 -5.08 19.89 -28.12
C PHE A 268 -6.17 18.82 -28.29
N TYR A 269 -6.79 18.73 -29.47
CA TYR A 269 -7.79 17.72 -29.78
C TYR A 269 -7.23 16.31 -29.59
N CYS A 270 -6.13 15.97 -30.25
CA CYS A 270 -5.47 14.66 -30.11
C CYS A 270 -5.11 14.36 -28.65
N SER A 271 -4.54 15.33 -27.93
CA SER A 271 -4.16 15.15 -26.51
C SER A 271 -5.39 14.91 -25.62
N SER A 272 -6.49 15.60 -25.89
CA SER A 272 -7.73 15.43 -25.13
C SER A 272 -8.42 14.09 -25.40
N TYR A 273 -8.33 13.55 -26.62
CA TYR A 273 -8.84 12.21 -26.95
C TYR A 273 -8.01 11.14 -26.25
N LYS A 274 -6.68 11.25 -26.34
CA LYS A 274 -5.76 10.36 -25.63
C LYS A 274 -6.02 10.32 -24.12
N LEU A 275 -6.27 11.48 -23.50
CA LEU A 275 -6.59 11.55 -22.07
C LEU A 275 -7.98 10.96 -21.76
N THR A 276 -8.93 10.99 -22.69
CA THR A 276 -10.23 10.31 -22.52
C THR A 276 -10.03 8.80 -22.49
N GLU A 277 -9.33 8.26 -23.49
CA GLU A 277 -8.99 6.83 -23.56
C GLU A 277 -8.24 6.39 -22.29
N GLU A 278 -7.27 7.18 -21.83
CA GLU A 278 -6.51 6.88 -20.61
C GLU A 278 -7.40 6.84 -19.34
N VAL A 279 -8.38 7.74 -19.24
CA VAL A 279 -9.35 7.74 -18.12
C VAL A 279 -10.25 6.52 -18.19
N GLU A 280 -10.80 6.21 -19.35
CA GLU A 280 -11.70 5.07 -19.58
C GLU A 280 -10.98 3.75 -19.32
N GLU A 281 -9.78 3.57 -19.87
CA GLU A 281 -8.93 2.38 -19.63
C GLU A 281 -8.61 2.21 -18.15
N PHE A 282 -8.22 3.29 -17.47
CA PHE A 282 -7.91 3.26 -16.04
C PHE A 282 -9.12 2.84 -15.20
N VAL A 283 -10.29 3.42 -15.48
CA VAL A 283 -11.53 3.11 -14.76
C VAL A 283 -11.95 1.67 -15.06
N ALA A 284 -11.96 1.25 -16.32
CA ALA A 284 -12.30 -0.12 -16.70
C ALA A 284 -11.42 -1.16 -15.99
N ALA A 285 -10.09 -0.98 -16.00
CA ALA A 285 -9.15 -1.85 -15.32
C ALA A 285 -9.37 -1.87 -13.80
N SER A 286 -9.68 -0.73 -13.19
CA SER A 286 -9.98 -0.63 -11.76
C SER A 286 -11.29 -1.36 -11.39
N LEU A 287 -12.33 -1.22 -12.22
CA LEU A 287 -13.61 -1.91 -12.05
C LEU A 287 -13.45 -3.43 -12.18
N GLU A 288 -12.69 -3.89 -13.17
CA GLU A 288 -12.37 -5.30 -13.36
C GLU A 288 -11.62 -5.86 -12.15
N TYR A 289 -10.61 -5.14 -11.67
CA TYR A 289 -9.85 -5.53 -10.49
C TYR A 289 -10.73 -5.72 -9.25
N ILE A 290 -11.62 -4.76 -8.97
CA ILE A 290 -12.54 -4.83 -7.81
C ILE A 290 -13.46 -6.06 -7.92
N LYS A 291 -13.98 -6.35 -9.11
CA LYS A 291 -14.91 -7.47 -9.37
C LYS A 291 -14.23 -8.84 -9.40
N SER A 292 -12.93 -8.89 -9.71
CA SER A 292 -12.21 -10.15 -9.89
C SER A 292 -12.18 -10.98 -8.59
N HIS A 293 -12.32 -12.30 -8.75
CA HIS A 293 -12.06 -13.26 -7.67
C HIS A 293 -10.57 -13.60 -7.54
N GLN A 294 -9.81 -13.38 -8.61
CA GLN A 294 -8.37 -13.58 -8.65
C GLN A 294 -7.69 -12.22 -8.70
N LYS A 295 -7.24 -11.77 -7.53
CA LYS A 295 -6.55 -10.51 -7.37
C LYS A 295 -5.07 -10.79 -7.19
N TYR A 296 -4.27 -10.16 -8.04
CA TYR A 296 -2.82 -10.17 -7.94
C TYR A 296 -2.36 -8.72 -7.93
N TYR A 297 -1.47 -8.39 -7.03
CA TYR A 297 -0.80 -7.10 -7.06
C TYR A 297 0.70 -7.33 -7.14
N VAL A 298 1.22 -7.07 -8.33
CA VAL A 298 2.65 -6.97 -8.54
C VAL A 298 3.03 -5.55 -8.13
N PHE A 299 3.67 -5.46 -6.98
CA PHE A 299 4.12 -4.20 -6.40
C PHE A 299 5.22 -3.53 -7.26
N ASP A 300 5.89 -4.27 -8.17
CA ASP A 300 6.95 -3.77 -9.07
C ASP A 300 6.51 -2.68 -10.05
N GLY A 301 5.21 -2.48 -10.25
CA GLY A 301 4.69 -1.47 -11.18
C GLY A 301 4.74 -0.02 -10.68
N TYR A 302 5.09 0.21 -9.41
CA TYR A 302 5.11 1.55 -8.82
C TYR A 302 6.55 1.98 -8.55
N LYS A 303 7.07 2.91 -9.35
CA LYS A 303 8.23 3.69 -8.95
C LYS A 303 7.70 4.96 -8.28
N PRO A 304 8.09 5.26 -7.02
CA PRO A 304 7.82 6.57 -6.45
C PRO A 304 8.29 7.68 -7.40
N ASP A 305 7.58 8.80 -7.41
CA ASP A 305 8.04 10.00 -8.13
C ASP A 305 9.46 10.34 -7.63
N PRO A 306 10.48 10.45 -8.50
CA PRO A 306 11.88 10.68 -8.10
C PRO A 306 12.09 11.97 -7.28
N LYS A 307 11.07 12.82 -7.17
CA LYS A 307 11.07 13.99 -6.27
C LYS A 307 10.85 13.63 -4.78
N VAL A 308 10.61 12.37 -4.45
CA VAL A 308 10.43 11.85 -3.08
C VAL A 308 11.50 10.79 -2.76
N ASP A 309 12.71 10.93 -3.31
CA ASP A 309 13.90 10.18 -2.89
C ASP A 309 14.36 10.69 -1.52
N LYS A 310 13.63 10.29 -0.48
CA LYS A 310 14.12 10.36 0.89
C LYS A 310 14.49 8.93 1.32
N PRO A 311 15.76 8.67 1.67
CA PRO A 311 16.13 7.44 2.37
C PRO A 311 15.19 7.25 3.56
N VAL A 312 14.90 6.00 3.96
CA VAL A 312 14.02 5.69 5.12
C VAL A 312 14.45 6.43 6.40
N GLU A 313 15.72 6.83 6.52
CA GLU A 313 16.19 7.71 7.60
C GLU A 313 15.38 9.02 7.73
N ASN A 314 14.76 9.49 6.64
CA ASN A 314 14.01 10.74 6.55
C ASN A 314 12.50 10.56 6.31
N VAL A 315 12.00 9.33 6.23
CA VAL A 315 10.55 9.08 6.19
C VAL A 315 10.06 9.13 7.63
N GLN A 316 9.70 10.33 8.09
CA GLN A 316 8.91 10.44 9.31
C GLN A 316 7.61 9.67 9.08
N ILE A 317 7.36 8.63 9.87
CA ILE A 317 6.01 8.15 10.13
C ILE A 317 5.32 9.22 10.98
N SER A 318 5.13 10.42 10.42
CA SER A 318 4.21 11.40 10.94
C SER A 318 2.85 11.09 10.33
N THR A 319 1.81 11.15 11.13
CA THR A 319 0.45 11.31 10.63
C THR A 319 0.33 12.77 10.15
N ALA A 320 0.29 12.99 8.84
CA ALA A 320 0.06 14.34 8.32
C ALA A 320 -1.32 14.82 8.77
N THR A 321 -1.37 15.76 9.71
CA THR A 321 -2.50 16.68 9.84
C THR A 321 -2.32 17.79 8.81
N SER A 322 -3.05 17.71 7.69
CA SER A 322 -3.88 18.77 7.06
C SER A 322 -4.31 18.33 5.65
#